data_AF-A0A7R9JJ36-F1
#
_entry.id   AF-A0A7R9JJ36-F1
#
_cell.length_a   1.000
_cell.length_b   1.000
_cell.length_c   1.000
_cell.angle_alpha   90.00
_cell.angle_beta   90.00
_cell.angle_gamma   90.00
#
_symmetry.space_group_name_H-M   'P 1'
#
loop_
_entity.id
_entity.type
_entity.pdbx_description
1 polymer ?
#
loop_
_entity_poly.entity_id
_entity_poly.type
_entity_poly.pdbx_seq_one_letter_code
_entity_poly.pdbx_strand_id
1 'polypeptide(L)'
;MAPILDAMANTPDGKYTEHQYLTRSIVESTIGLLKARWRCLLKQRTLHYHPPTASEIINNCAALHNMCVHNNVPLLDEDMEQGFENVPFGDADNARRGRERAI
;
A
#
# COMPACT_ATOMS: atom_id res chain seq x y z
N MET A 1 -10.31 11.01 10.23
CA MET A 1 -11.73 11.22 9.90
C MET A 1 -12.54 10.22 10.72
N ALA A 2 -13.41 10.67 11.62
CA ALA A 2 -14.17 9.81 12.53
C ALA A 2 -15.63 9.65 12.05
N PRO A 3 -16.22 8.45 12.13
CA PRO A 3 -17.64 8.26 11.80
C PRO A 3 -18.51 9.00 12.82
N ILE A 4 -19.67 9.49 12.37
CA ILE A 4 -20.68 10.09 13.25
C ILE A 4 -21.43 8.92 13.91
N LEU A 5 -21.22 8.76 15.22
CA LEU A 5 -21.89 7.73 16.02
C LEU A 5 -23.38 8.08 16.14
N ASP A 6 -24.24 7.05 16.10
CA ASP A 6 -25.70 7.18 16.23
C ASP A 6 -26.39 8.06 15.17
N ALA A 7 -25.77 8.25 14.01
CA ALA A 7 -26.38 8.96 12.91
C ALA A 7 -27.65 8.23 12.42
N MET A 8 -28.80 8.92 12.43
CA MET A 8 -30.06 8.33 11.97
C MET A 8 -29.99 7.96 10.49
N ALA A 9 -30.46 6.76 10.14
CA ALA A 9 -30.55 6.31 8.76
C ALA A 9 -31.35 7.30 7.90
N ASN A 10 -30.96 7.46 6.64
CA ASN A 10 -31.54 8.39 5.66
C ASN A 10 -31.36 9.90 5.94
N THR A 11 -30.65 10.28 6.99
CA THR A 11 -30.19 11.68 7.18
C THR A 11 -28.91 11.96 6.40
N PRO A 12 -28.55 13.22 6.15
CA PRO A 12 -27.24 13.58 5.58
C PRO A 12 -26.07 12.96 6.36
N ASP A 13 -26.15 12.96 7.69
CA ASP A 13 -25.15 12.39 8.58
C ASP A 13 -25.08 10.86 8.47
N GLY A 14 -26.24 10.20 8.38
CA GLY A 14 -26.33 8.75 8.18
C GLY A 14 -25.70 8.31 6.86
N LYS A 15 -25.99 9.04 5.77
CA LYS A 15 -25.38 8.80 4.44
C LYS A 15 -23.87 9.04 4.44
N TYR A 16 -23.41 10.11 5.10
CA TYR A 16 -21.98 10.38 5.24
C TYR A 16 -21.26 9.22 5.94
N THR A 17 -21.79 8.76 7.07
CA THR A 17 -21.21 7.64 7.83
C THR A 17 -21.22 6.35 7.02
N GLU A 18 -22.30 6.04 6.29
CA GLU A 18 -22.38 4.90 5.38
C GLU A 18 -21.28 4.93 4.31
N HIS A 19 -21.14 6.05 3.58
CA HIS A 19 -20.08 6.22 2.59
C HIS A 19 -18.68 6.10 3.18
N GLN A 20 -18.48 6.62 4.40
CA GLN A 20 -17.21 6.50 5.10
C GLN A 20 -16.89 5.02 5.42
N TYR A 21 -17.86 4.24 5.89
CA TYR A 21 -17.66 2.81 6.16
C TYR A 21 -17.32 2.03 4.89
N LEU A 22 -18.06 2.26 3.80
CA LEU A 22 -17.81 1.61 2.51
C LEU A 22 -16.40 1.94 2.00
N THR A 23 -16.01 3.22 2.06
CA THR A 23 -14.68 3.66 1.67
C THR A 23 -13.59 2.97 2.49
N ARG A 24 -13.77 2.89 3.82
CA ARG A 24 -12.82 2.22 4.70
C ARG A 24 -12.71 0.73 4.40
N SER A 25 -13.84 0.05 4.19
CA SER A 25 -13.85 -1.37 3.87
C SER A 25 -13.05 -1.66 2.60
N ILE A 26 -13.25 -0.86 1.54
CA ILE A 26 -12.50 -0.99 0.28
C ILE A 26 -11.01 -0.73 0.52
N VAL A 27 -10.66 0.36 1.20
CA VAL A 27 -9.27 0.73 1.47
C VAL A 27 -8.55 -0.35 2.29
N GLU A 28 -9.17 -0.84 3.36
CA GLU A 28 -8.61 -1.88 4.23
C GLU A 28 -8.41 -3.20 3.46
N SER A 29 -9.38 -3.61 2.63
CA SER A 29 -9.24 -4.77 1.74
C SER A 29 -8.12 -4.59 0.70
N THR A 30 -8.03 -3.42 0.06
CA THR A 30 -6.95 -3.14 -0.91
C THR A 30 -5.58 -3.18 -0.25
N ILE A 31 -5.43 -2.61 0.95
CA ILE A 31 -4.17 -2.67 1.71
C ILE A 31 -3.80 -4.11 2.05
N GLY A 32 -4.79 -4.94 2.44
CA GLY A 32 -4.60 -6.36 2.69
C GLY A 32 -4.07 -7.11 1.46
N LEU A 33 -4.71 -6.92 0.30
CA LEU A 33 -4.30 -7.55 -0.97
C LEU A 33 -2.90 -7.13 -1.42
N LEU A 34 -2.56 -5.85 -1.27
CA LEU A 34 -1.23 -5.35 -1.61
C LEU A 34 -0.16 -5.93 -0.69
N LYS A 35 -0.42 -6.04 0.62
CA LYS A 35 0.51 -6.66 1.57
C LYS A 35 0.70 -8.16 1.33
N ALA A 36 -0.37 -8.88 0.99
CA ALA A 36 -0.30 -10.30 0.66
C ALA A 36 0.56 -10.56 -0.59
N ARG A 37 0.48 -9.68 -1.60
CA ARG A 37 1.25 -9.83 -2.85
C ARG A 37 2.69 -9.32 -2.74
N TRP A 38 2.92 -8.22 -2.00
CA TRP A 38 4.19 -7.50 -2.02
C TRP A 38 4.87 -7.50 -0.65
N ARG A 39 5.93 -8.30 -0.51
CA ARG A 39 6.73 -8.41 0.72
C ARG A 39 7.34 -7.07 1.20
N CYS A 40 7.61 -6.14 0.27
CA CYS A 40 8.13 -4.81 0.60
C CYS A 40 7.14 -3.94 1.39
N LEU A 41 5.86 -4.34 1.49
CA LEU A 41 4.83 -3.62 2.26
C LEU A 41 4.53 -4.27 3.63
N LEU A 42 5.19 -5.39 3.97
CA LEU A 42 4.98 -6.10 5.23
C LEU A 42 5.56 -5.35 6.42
N LYS A 43 4.90 -5.47 7.59
CA LYS A 43 5.28 -4.76 8.83
C LYS A 43 6.69 -5.09 9.32
N GLN A 44 7.19 -6.30 9.05
CA GLN A 44 8.56 -6.69 9.40
C GLN A 44 9.62 -6.00 8.53
N ARG A 45 9.21 -5.36 7.43
CA ARG A 45 10.03 -4.56 6.53
C ARG A 45 9.49 -3.14 6.50
N THR A 46 9.45 -2.49 7.68
CA THR A 46 9.09 -1.07 7.78
C THR A 46 9.84 -0.30 6.70
N LEU A 47 9.08 0.42 5.88
CA LEU A 47 9.63 1.14 4.74
C LEU A 47 10.44 2.31 5.30
N HIS A 48 11.76 2.13 5.44
CA HIS A 48 12.71 3.13 5.95
C HIS A 48 12.98 4.25 4.94
N TYR A 49 11.92 4.71 4.28
CA TYR A 49 11.97 5.67 3.19
C TYR A 49 11.29 6.96 3.59
N HIS A 50 11.76 8.06 3.01
CA HIS A 50 11.06 9.34 3.12
C HIS A 50 9.68 9.23 2.45
N PRO A 51 8.62 9.91 2.95
CA PRO A 51 7.25 9.71 2.47
C PRO A 51 7.06 9.79 0.94
N PRO A 52 7.69 10.72 0.19
CA PRO A 52 7.78 10.69 -1.27
C PRO A 52 8.19 9.34 -1.86
N THR A 53 9.35 8.80 -1.47
CA THR A 53 9.84 7.52 -2.01
C THR A 53 8.92 6.37 -1.61
N ALA A 54 8.40 6.39 -0.37
CA ALA A 54 7.41 5.41 0.07
C ALA A 54 6.14 5.44 -0.81
N SER A 55 5.68 6.62 -1.21
CA SER A 55 4.53 6.78 -2.09
C SER A 55 4.79 6.24 -3.51
N GLU A 56 5.99 6.43 -4.05
CA GLU A 56 6.38 5.87 -5.36
C GLU A 56 6.36 4.34 -5.33
N ILE A 57 6.89 3.74 -4.25
CA ILE A 57 6.89 2.29 -4.06
C ILE A 57 5.47 1.75 -4.01
N ILE A 58 4.58 2.39 -3.22
CA ILE A 58 3.17 1.99 -3.11
C ILE A 58 2.46 2.11 -4.46
N ASN A 59 2.68 3.19 -5.20
CA ASN A 59 2.07 3.39 -6.52
C ASN A 59 2.49 2.30 -7.52
N ASN A 60 3.78 1.97 -7.54
CA ASN A 60 4.29 0.88 -8.38
C ASN A 60 3.68 -0.48 -7.98
N CYS A 61 3.55 -0.76 -6.67
CA CYS A 61 2.88 -1.97 -6.19
C CYS A 61 1.42 -2.06 -6.66
N ALA A 62 0.69 -0.94 -6.68
CA ALA A 62 -0.68 -0.88 -7.18
C ALA A 62 -0.75 -1.09 -8.70
N ALA A 63 0.13 -0.43 -9.47
CA ALA A 63 0.20 -0.60 -10.92
C ALA A 63 0.53 -2.06 -11.30
N LEU A 64 1.52 -2.66 -10.64
CA LEU A 64 1.88 -4.06 -10.86
C LEU A 64 0.76 -5.01 -10.43
N HIS A 65 0.05 -4.72 -9.34
CA HIS A 65 -1.10 -5.52 -8.92
C HIS A 65 -2.18 -5.54 -10.01
N ASN A 66 -2.49 -4.38 -10.61
CA ASN A 66 -3.46 -4.29 -11.70
C ASN A 66 -3.01 -5.11 -12.91
N MET A 67 -1.73 -5.08 -13.26
CA MET A 67 -1.17 -5.93 -14.32
C MET A 67 -1.31 -7.42 -13.98
N CYS A 68 -1.02 -7.83 -12.74
CA CYS A 68 -1.21 -9.21 -12.29
C CYS A 68 -2.67 -9.65 -12.41
N VAL A 69 -3.62 -8.81 -11.98
CA VAL A 69 -5.07 -9.10 -12.09
C VAL A 69 -5.48 -9.24 -13.55
N HIS A 70 -5.05 -8.32 -14.42
CA HIS A 70 -5.36 -8.38 -15.85
C HIS A 70 -4.83 -9.65 -16.53
N ASN A 71 -3.66 -10.14 -16.10
CA ASN A 71 -3.03 -11.33 -16.63
C ASN A 71 -3.39 -12.62 -15.86
N ASN A 72 -4.38 -12.58 -14.95
CA ASN A 72 -4.77 -13.71 -14.09
C ASN A 72 -3.60 -14.37 -13.33
N VAL A 73 -2.62 -13.57 -12.90
CA VAL A 73 -1.49 -14.06 -12.12
C VAL A 73 -1.98 -14.36 -10.69
N PRO A 74 -1.89 -15.61 -10.22
CA PRO A 74 -2.36 -15.98 -8.89
C PRO A 74 -1.60 -15.20 -7.80
N LEU A 75 -2.20 -15.10 -6.61
CA LEU A 75 -1.46 -14.70 -5.43
C LEU A 75 -0.51 -15.86 -5.08
N LEU A 76 0.72 -15.52 -4.67
CA LEU A 76 1.67 -16.53 -4.23
C LEU A 76 1.24 -16.99 -2.83
N ASP A 77 1.17 -18.30 -2.63
CA ASP A 77 0.91 -18.87 -1.31
C ASP A 77 2.08 -18.56 -0.37
N GLU A 78 1.78 -18.20 0.88
CA GLU A 78 2.75 -17.75 1.89
C GLU A 78 3.83 -18.81 2.19
N ASP A 79 3.58 -20.09 1.86
CA ASP A 79 4.41 -21.25 2.20
C ASP A 79 5.68 -21.45 1.34
N MET A 80 5.90 -20.67 0.29
CA MET A 80 7.08 -20.77 -0.60
C MET A 80 8.33 -20.03 -0.06
N GLU A 81 8.59 -20.16 1.25
CA GLU A 81 9.26 -19.12 2.05
C GLU A 81 10.80 -19.17 2.16
N GLN A 82 11.52 -20.21 1.70
CA GLN A 82 12.95 -20.35 2.01
C GLN A 82 13.86 -19.91 0.85
N GLY A 83 14.34 -18.65 0.82
CA GLY A 83 15.48 -18.37 -0.09
C GLY A 83 15.95 -16.93 -0.33
N PHE A 84 15.20 -15.89 0.05
CA PHE A 84 15.60 -14.50 -0.26
C PHE A 84 15.76 -13.61 0.97
N GLU A 85 16.12 -14.20 2.11
CA GLU A 85 16.42 -13.42 3.29
C GLU A 85 17.78 -12.73 3.11
N ASN A 86 17.76 -11.38 3.14
CA ASN A 86 18.90 -10.47 3.20
C ASN A 86 19.54 -10.03 1.86
N VAL A 87 18.75 -9.43 0.96
CA VAL A 87 19.31 -8.42 0.06
C VAL A 87 19.18 -7.06 0.75
N PRO A 88 20.29 -6.38 1.11
CA PRO A 88 20.22 -5.01 1.59
C PRO A 88 19.51 -4.17 0.53
N PHE A 89 18.40 -3.53 0.90
CA PHE A 89 17.69 -2.62 0.02
C PHE A 89 18.58 -1.38 -0.13
N GLY A 90 19.46 -1.42 -1.14
CA GLY A 90 20.55 -0.49 -1.31
C GLY A 90 20.08 0.96 -1.46
N ASP A 91 20.85 1.85 -0.83
CA ASP A 91 20.77 3.31 -0.75
C ASP A 91 20.65 4.03 -2.12
N ALA A 92 19.58 3.79 -2.88
CA ALA A 92 19.35 4.46 -4.16
C ALA A 92 18.94 5.94 -3.97
N ASP A 93 18.41 6.31 -2.80
CA ASP A 93 17.97 7.68 -2.51
C ASP A 93 19.12 8.68 -2.33
N ASN A 94 20.34 8.22 -1.99
CA ASN A 94 21.50 9.12 -1.86
C ASN A 94 22.03 9.59 -3.23
N ALA A 95 21.73 8.86 -4.31
CA ALA A 95 22.21 9.19 -5.67
C ALA A 95 21.40 10.29 -6.37
N ARG A 96 20.13 10.51 -5.99
CA ARG A 96 19.30 11.59 -6.56
C ARG A 96 19.60 12.95 -5.93
N ARG A 97 19.83 13.01 -4.61
CA ARG A 97 20.15 14.27 -3.89
C ARG A 97 21.50 14.89 -4.27
N GLY A 98 22.43 14.13 -4.86
CA GLY A 98 23.70 14.65 -5.37
C GLY A 98 23.60 15.39 -6.71
N ARG A 99 22.54 15.16 -7.51
CA ARG A 99 22.39 15.78 -8.84
C ARG A 99 21.69 17.14 -8.83
N GLU A 100 20.96 17.47 -7.77
CA GLU A 100 20.22 18.73 -7.64
C GLU A 100 21.02 19.85 -6.96
N ARG A 101 22.26 19.57 -6.51
CA ARG A 101 23.17 20.57 -5.90
C ARG A 101 24.34 20.99 -6.80
N ALA A 102 24.32 20.58 -8.06
CA ALA A 102 25.36 20.87 -9.05
C ALA A 102 24.78 21.64 -10.25
N ILE A 103 24.10 22.76 -10.00
CA ILE A 103 23.87 23.85 -10.96
C ILE A 103 23.99 25.15 -10.18
#